data_AF-A0A6V7ITA4-F1
#
_entry.id   AF-A0A6V7ITA4-F1
#
_cell.length_a   1.000
_cell.length_b   1.000
_cell.length_c   1.000
_cell.angle_alpha   90.00
_cell.angle_beta   90.00
_cell.angle_gamma   90.00
#
_symmetry.space_group_name_H-M   'P 1'
#
loop_
_entity.id
_entity.type
_entity.pdbx_description
1 polymer ?
#
loop_
_entity_poly.entity_id
_entity_poly.type
_entity_poly.pdbx_seq_one_letter_code
_entity_poly.pdbx_strand_id
1 'polypeptide(L)'
;VRQLCADIQAQGHAKHLNLDNITVGQLAMETLLSLTSKRAGEWFKEELRELGGLEHIVKTIKDCHRQIVSSDVTRSGWSEPVLDKLRKVDRCLRVLENVTHKNEENQNYLLKYDDGVLVSTLSNLYYLCGQEIPIYPTIDISDKTSTGAVLRECIIAILNVLINLTHRFNMQSFGSKSLGSQNGIVDCSLHLLLRVPESLPEEKRFDMMMLTLILLINLVEQCDDNKKLLMNAKAPPCPENLFD
;
A
#
# COMPACT_ATOMS: atom_id res chain seq x y z
N VAL A 1 0.99 30.46 -7.78
CA VAL A 1 0.89 29.01 -7.39
C VAL A 1 2.21 28.29 -7.60
N ARG A 2 2.75 28.16 -8.83
CA ARG A 2 4.03 27.46 -9.11
C ARG A 2 5.22 27.95 -8.26
N GLN A 3 5.40 29.27 -8.13
CA GLN A 3 6.45 29.84 -7.27
C GLN A 3 6.27 29.48 -5.80
N LEU A 4 5.04 29.60 -5.28
CA LEU A 4 4.69 29.24 -3.91
C LEU A 4 4.93 27.74 -3.64
N CYS A 5 4.59 26.89 -4.60
CA CYS A 5 4.85 25.45 -4.56
C CYS A 5 6.35 25.12 -4.55
N ALA A 6 7.16 25.85 -5.32
CA ALA A 6 8.61 25.70 -5.33
C ALA A 6 9.23 26.13 -3.99
N ASP A 7 8.73 27.21 -3.40
CA ASP A 7 9.19 27.70 -2.09
C ASP A 7 8.83 26.72 -0.96
N ILE A 8 7.63 26.12 -1.01
CA ILE A 8 7.19 25.06 -0.07
C ILE A 8 8.06 23.80 -0.23
N GLN A 9 8.37 23.40 -1.47
CA GLN A 9 9.28 22.28 -1.78
C GLN A 9 10.70 22.52 -1.28
N ALA A 10 11.23 23.74 -1.44
CA ALA A 10 12.54 24.15 -0.94
C ALA A 10 12.63 24.14 0.59
N GLN A 11 11.51 24.38 1.28
CA GLN A 11 11.40 24.24 2.74
C GLN A 11 11.24 22.78 3.20
N GLY A 12 11.30 21.81 2.28
CA GLY A 12 11.16 20.38 2.56
C GLY A 12 9.72 19.90 2.74
N HIS A 13 8.74 20.76 2.49
CA HIS A 13 7.32 20.43 2.48
C HIS A 13 6.89 20.06 1.05
N ALA A 14 6.06 19.03 0.84
CA ALA A 14 5.63 18.58 -0.50
C ALA A 14 6.75 18.05 -1.44
N LYS A 15 7.61 17.14 -0.95
CA LYS A 15 8.71 16.51 -1.73
C LYS A 15 8.29 15.83 -3.04
N HIS A 16 7.02 15.46 -3.18
CA HIS A 16 6.50 14.74 -4.36
C HIS A 16 5.82 15.65 -5.39
N LEU A 17 5.83 16.96 -5.16
CA LEU A 17 5.23 17.89 -6.09
C LEU A 17 6.10 18.03 -7.35
N ASN A 18 5.55 17.66 -8.50
CA ASN A 18 6.17 17.90 -9.79
C ASN A 18 5.80 19.32 -10.26
N LEU A 19 6.76 20.24 -10.20
CA LEU A 19 6.57 21.66 -10.52
C LEU A 19 6.23 21.91 -11.99
N ASP A 20 6.45 20.95 -12.88
CA ASP A 20 6.23 21.08 -14.32
C ASP A 20 4.80 20.71 -14.74
N ASN A 21 4.04 20.05 -13.87
CA ASN A 21 2.66 19.66 -14.15
C ASN A 21 1.81 19.65 -12.88
N ILE A 22 1.52 20.84 -12.33
CA ILE A 22 0.76 21.03 -11.08
C ILE A 22 -0.74 20.89 -11.37
N THR A 23 -1.33 19.80 -10.91
CA THR A 23 -2.79 19.57 -10.97
C THR A 23 -3.50 19.92 -9.66
N VAL A 24 -4.79 20.26 -9.72
CA VAL A 24 -5.62 20.49 -8.52
C VAL A 24 -5.62 19.27 -7.60
N GLY A 25 -5.67 18.07 -8.19
CA GLY A 25 -5.63 16.81 -7.43
C GLY A 25 -4.33 16.61 -6.64
N GLN A 26 -3.17 16.97 -7.21
CA GLN A 26 -1.89 16.90 -6.50
C GLN A 26 -1.82 17.91 -5.35
N LEU A 27 -2.31 19.14 -5.54
CA LEU A 27 -2.32 20.15 -4.48
C LEU A 27 -3.25 19.78 -3.32
N ALA A 28 -4.44 19.26 -3.64
CA ALA A 28 -5.37 18.76 -2.64
C ALA A 28 -4.75 17.58 -1.85
N MET A 29 -4.09 16.67 -2.56
CA MET A 29 -3.39 15.53 -1.95
C MET A 29 -2.26 15.96 -1.02
N GLU A 30 -1.39 16.89 -1.44
CA GLU A 30 -0.31 17.41 -0.60
C GLU A 30 -0.84 18.15 0.63
N THR A 31 -1.98 18.83 0.48
CA THR A 31 -2.66 19.47 1.61
C THR A 31 -3.17 18.43 2.61
N LEU A 32 -3.83 17.36 2.14
CA LEU A 32 -4.26 16.26 3.00
C LEU A 32 -3.08 15.58 3.70
N LEU A 33 -1.99 15.31 2.99
CA LEU A 33 -0.77 14.73 3.60
C LEU A 33 -0.17 15.65 4.67
N SER A 34 -0.16 16.96 4.41
CA SER A 34 0.34 17.95 5.36
C SER A 34 -0.52 18.02 6.63
N LEU A 35 -1.84 18.11 6.48
CA LEU A 35 -2.80 18.21 7.58
C LEU A 35 -2.93 16.92 8.41
N THR A 36 -2.62 15.77 7.82
CA THR A 36 -2.62 14.46 8.50
C THR A 36 -1.24 14.05 9.03
N SER A 37 -0.22 14.89 8.83
CA SER A 37 1.15 14.57 9.21
C SER A 37 1.36 14.54 10.73
N LYS A 38 2.44 13.90 11.19
CA LYS A 38 2.86 13.91 12.60
C LYS A 38 2.97 15.31 13.20
N ARG A 39 3.29 16.32 12.38
CA ARG A 39 3.45 17.72 12.80
C ARG A 39 2.11 18.41 13.06
N ALA A 40 1.06 18.01 12.35
CA ALA A 40 -0.26 18.65 12.43
C ALA A 40 -1.10 18.17 13.63
N GLY A 41 -0.70 17.06 14.28
CA GLY A 41 -1.42 16.49 15.42
C GLY A 41 -2.51 15.49 15.01
N GLU A 42 -3.35 15.11 15.97
CA GLU A 42 -4.38 14.06 15.78
C GLU A 42 -5.74 14.61 15.35
N TRP A 43 -6.04 15.86 15.69
CA TRP A 43 -7.35 16.49 15.44
C TRP A 43 -7.86 16.28 14.02
N PHE A 44 -7.06 16.59 12.99
CA PHE A 44 -7.54 16.45 11.60
C PHE A 44 -7.74 15.00 11.17
N LYS A 45 -7.04 14.05 11.79
CA LYS A 45 -7.22 12.62 11.51
C LYS A 45 -8.58 12.12 12.01
N GLU A 46 -9.02 12.65 13.14
CA GLU A 46 -10.33 12.35 13.75
C GLU A 46 -11.45 13.07 12.98
N GLU A 47 -11.27 14.35 12.69
CA GLU A 47 -12.24 15.13 11.90
C GLU A 47 -12.47 14.52 10.51
N LEU A 48 -11.41 14.03 9.84
CA LEU A 48 -11.53 13.37 8.55
C LEU A 48 -12.38 12.09 8.63
N ARG A 49 -12.34 11.37 9.75
CA ARG A 49 -13.21 10.21 10.00
C ARG A 49 -14.65 10.66 10.29
N GLU A 50 -14.83 11.62 11.19
CA GLU A 50 -16.17 12.07 11.61
C GLU A 50 -16.98 12.69 10.48
N LEU A 51 -16.32 13.37 9.54
CA LEU A 51 -16.96 13.99 8.38
C LEU A 51 -17.12 13.05 7.16
N GLY A 52 -16.81 11.76 7.29
CA GLY A 52 -17.00 10.78 6.22
C GLY A 52 -15.90 10.75 5.15
N GLY A 53 -14.75 11.38 5.41
CA GLY A 53 -13.64 11.49 4.46
C GLY A 53 -12.95 10.15 4.22
N LEU A 54 -12.82 9.31 5.25
CA LEU A 54 -12.21 7.99 5.13
C LEU A 54 -13.02 7.06 4.21
N GLU A 55 -14.34 7.12 4.30
CA GLU A 55 -15.29 6.35 3.50
C GLU A 55 -15.19 6.71 2.03
N HIS A 56 -15.03 8.00 1.73
CA HIS A 56 -14.82 8.47 0.37
C HIS A 56 -13.48 7.93 -0.20
N ILE A 57 -12.43 7.90 0.61
CA ILE A 57 -11.13 7.35 0.22
C ILE A 57 -11.25 5.83 -0.02
N VAL A 58 -11.85 5.08 0.89
CA VAL A 58 -12.06 3.62 0.75
C VAL A 58 -12.89 3.32 -0.49
N LYS A 59 -13.99 4.05 -0.72
CA LYS A 59 -14.82 3.91 -1.93
C LYS A 59 -14.02 4.18 -3.20
N THR A 60 -13.18 5.21 -3.20
CA THR A 60 -12.31 5.53 -4.33
C THR A 60 -11.34 4.39 -4.63
N ILE A 61 -10.72 3.80 -3.61
CA ILE A 61 -9.82 2.64 -3.77
C ILE A 61 -10.59 1.43 -4.33
N LYS A 62 -11.76 1.13 -3.77
CA LYS A 62 -12.65 0.03 -4.20
C LYS A 62 -13.06 0.19 -5.67
N ASP A 63 -13.45 1.39 -6.08
CA ASP A 63 -13.86 1.69 -7.45
C ASP A 63 -12.68 1.58 -8.43
N CYS A 64 -11.49 2.05 -8.05
CA CYS A 64 -10.29 1.90 -8.87
C CYS A 64 -9.88 0.44 -9.00
N HIS A 65 -9.87 -0.32 -7.90
CA HIS A 65 -9.60 -1.77 -7.90
C HIS A 65 -10.55 -2.51 -8.83
N ARG A 66 -11.87 -2.28 -8.73
CA ARG A 66 -12.87 -2.90 -9.62
C ARG A 66 -12.55 -2.65 -11.09
N GLN A 67 -12.14 -1.42 -11.43
CA GLN A 67 -11.81 -1.07 -12.80
C GLN A 67 -10.49 -1.71 -13.27
N ILE A 68 -9.48 -1.81 -12.41
CA ILE A 68 -8.22 -2.51 -12.71
C ILE A 68 -8.51 -3.98 -13.00
N VAL A 69 -9.28 -4.66 -12.15
CA VAL A 69 -9.68 -6.07 -12.33
C VAL A 69 -10.48 -6.24 -13.63
N SER A 70 -11.42 -5.34 -13.93
CA SER A 70 -12.21 -5.42 -15.17
C SER A 70 -11.39 -5.22 -16.44
N SER A 71 -10.16 -4.69 -16.33
CA SER A 71 -9.29 -4.45 -17.47
C SER A 71 -8.41 -5.66 -17.84
N ASP A 72 -8.46 -6.74 -17.05
CA ASP A 72 -7.67 -7.98 -17.24
C ASP A 72 -6.16 -7.73 -17.51
N VAL A 73 -5.55 -6.88 -16.68
CA VAL A 73 -4.15 -6.43 -16.85
C VAL A 73 -3.14 -7.56 -16.94
N THR A 74 -3.43 -8.71 -16.32
CA THR A 74 -2.58 -9.91 -16.35
C THR A 74 -2.48 -10.54 -17.74
N ARG A 75 -3.45 -10.27 -18.62
CA ARG A 75 -3.46 -10.75 -20.02
C ARG A 75 -3.22 -9.65 -21.03
N SER A 76 -3.81 -8.47 -20.82
CA SER A 76 -3.73 -7.36 -21.77
C SER A 76 -2.53 -6.42 -21.54
N GLY A 77 -1.82 -6.59 -20.41
CA GLY A 77 -0.81 -5.65 -19.95
C GLY A 77 -1.40 -4.37 -19.36
N TRP A 78 -0.52 -3.50 -18.88
CA TRP A 78 -0.87 -2.24 -18.24
C TRP A 78 -0.94 -1.09 -19.25
N SER A 79 -2.15 -0.55 -19.45
CA SER A 79 -2.34 0.69 -20.22
C SER A 79 -2.29 1.92 -19.30
N GLU A 80 -1.93 3.09 -19.84
CA GLU A 80 -1.87 4.34 -19.06
C GLU A 80 -3.17 4.67 -18.29
N PRO A 81 -4.38 4.51 -18.86
CA PRO A 81 -5.61 4.75 -18.11
C PRO A 81 -5.78 3.83 -16.89
N VAL A 82 -5.20 2.63 -16.91
CA VAL A 82 -5.22 1.70 -15.77
C VAL A 82 -4.13 2.05 -14.77
N LEU A 83 -2.94 2.43 -15.24
CA LEU A 83 -1.87 2.95 -14.39
C LEU A 83 -2.30 4.21 -13.63
N ASP A 84 -3.06 5.11 -14.26
CA ASP A 84 -3.61 6.29 -13.59
C ASP A 84 -4.55 5.95 -12.42
N LYS A 85 -5.30 4.86 -12.54
CA LYS A 85 -6.14 4.34 -11.44
C LYS A 85 -5.27 3.81 -10.31
N LEU A 86 -4.19 3.08 -10.64
CA LEU A 86 -3.24 2.60 -9.64
C LEU A 86 -2.51 3.75 -8.93
N ARG A 87 -2.08 4.78 -9.67
CA ARG A 87 -1.52 6.03 -9.11
C ARG A 87 -2.55 6.77 -8.23
N LYS A 88 -3.84 6.69 -8.56
CA LYS A 88 -4.91 7.23 -7.71
C LYS A 88 -5.06 6.43 -6.42
N VAL A 89 -5.00 5.11 -6.49
CA VAL A 89 -4.98 4.22 -5.32
C VAL A 89 -3.78 4.54 -4.42
N ASP A 90 -2.57 4.62 -5.00
CA ASP A 90 -1.34 5.00 -4.28
C ASP A 90 -1.53 6.29 -3.48
N ARG A 91 -2.03 7.36 -4.12
CA ARG A 91 -2.33 8.62 -3.42
C ARG A 91 -3.29 8.41 -2.25
N CYS A 92 -4.41 7.72 -2.47
CA CYS A 92 -5.36 7.42 -1.40
C CYS A 92 -4.70 6.67 -0.23
N LEU A 93 -3.85 5.68 -0.52
CA LEU A 93 -3.14 4.89 0.49
C LEU A 93 -2.19 5.73 1.34
N ARG A 94 -1.52 6.72 0.75
CA ARG A 94 -0.62 7.61 1.51
C ARG A 94 -1.39 8.47 2.52
N VAL A 95 -2.62 8.88 2.21
CA VAL A 95 -3.49 9.53 3.21
C VAL A 95 -3.88 8.53 4.29
N LEU A 96 -4.30 7.31 3.90
CA LEU A 96 -4.67 6.25 4.84
C LEU A 96 -3.51 5.88 5.78
N GLU A 97 -2.28 5.83 5.29
CA GLU A 97 -1.07 5.60 6.08
C GLU A 97 -0.96 6.66 7.19
N ASN A 98 -1.06 7.94 6.84
CA ASN A 98 -0.93 9.02 7.82
C ASN A 98 -2.02 8.99 8.89
N VAL A 99 -3.28 8.82 8.47
CA VAL A 99 -4.43 8.88 9.37
C VAL A 99 -4.56 7.64 10.24
N THR A 100 -3.98 6.51 9.82
CA THR A 100 -3.88 5.29 10.64
C THR A 100 -2.61 5.26 11.48
N HIS A 101 -1.58 6.05 11.17
CA HIS A 101 -0.35 6.06 11.96
C HIS A 101 -0.62 6.52 13.40
N LYS A 102 -0.39 5.61 14.36
CA LYS A 102 -0.62 5.83 15.80
C LYS A 102 -2.03 6.31 16.15
N ASN A 103 -3.04 5.97 15.35
CA ASN A 103 -4.42 6.33 15.61
C ASN A 103 -5.29 5.07 15.60
N GLU A 104 -5.48 4.49 16.78
CA GLU A 104 -6.20 3.23 16.99
C GLU A 104 -7.66 3.32 16.53
N GLU A 105 -8.31 4.46 16.76
CA GLU A 105 -9.71 4.66 16.36
C GLU A 105 -9.88 4.60 14.84
N ASN A 106 -8.99 5.26 14.07
CA ASN A 106 -9.02 5.18 12.61
C ASN A 106 -8.68 3.77 12.10
N GLN A 107 -7.73 3.08 12.72
CA GLN A 107 -7.45 1.68 12.37
C GLN A 107 -8.68 0.80 12.57
N ASN A 108 -9.29 0.86 13.76
CA ASN A 108 -10.50 0.10 14.09
C ASN A 108 -11.68 0.46 13.20
N TYR A 109 -11.84 1.74 12.87
CA TYR A 109 -12.88 2.23 11.96
C TYR A 109 -12.74 1.58 10.58
N LEU A 110 -11.56 1.69 9.98
CA LEU A 110 -11.28 1.17 8.64
C LEU A 110 -11.33 -0.35 8.56
N LEU A 111 -10.94 -1.05 9.64
CA LEU A 111 -11.03 -2.51 9.71
C LEU A 111 -12.46 -3.03 9.75
N LYS A 112 -13.41 -2.25 10.30
CA LYS A 112 -14.82 -2.65 10.46
C LYS A 112 -15.75 -2.09 9.38
N TYR A 113 -15.34 -1.00 8.73
CA TYR A 113 -16.13 -0.32 7.72
C TYR A 113 -16.51 -1.26 6.55
N ASP A 114 -17.81 -1.27 6.18
CA ASP A 114 -18.38 -2.06 5.07
C ASP A 114 -17.91 -3.52 5.10
N ASP A 115 -18.00 -4.16 6.28
CA ASP A 115 -17.59 -5.55 6.53
C ASP A 115 -16.13 -5.84 6.16
N GLY A 116 -15.24 -4.89 6.45
CA GLY A 116 -13.81 -5.03 6.20
C GLY A 116 -13.42 -4.90 4.72
N VAL A 117 -14.24 -4.21 3.91
CA VAL A 117 -14.01 -4.05 2.46
C VAL A 117 -12.62 -3.53 2.11
N LEU A 118 -12.04 -2.68 2.96
CA LEU A 118 -10.70 -2.16 2.73
C LEU A 118 -9.69 -3.31 2.76
N VAL A 119 -9.73 -4.16 3.79
CA VAL A 119 -8.79 -5.29 3.95
C VAL A 119 -8.85 -6.22 2.75
N SER A 120 -10.06 -6.62 2.31
CA SER A 120 -10.21 -7.48 1.14
C SER A 120 -9.73 -6.81 -0.15
N THR A 121 -10.00 -5.51 -0.31
CA THR A 121 -9.56 -4.75 -1.49
C THR A 121 -8.04 -4.61 -1.54
N LEU A 122 -7.41 -4.28 -0.41
CA LEU A 122 -5.96 -4.16 -0.31
C LEU A 122 -5.26 -5.51 -0.48
N SER A 123 -5.84 -6.60 0.05
CA SER A 123 -5.29 -7.95 -0.16
C SER A 123 -5.24 -8.33 -1.64
N ASN A 124 -6.28 -8.00 -2.41
CA ASN A 124 -6.31 -8.28 -3.85
C ASN A 124 -5.31 -7.42 -4.63
N LEU A 125 -5.22 -6.13 -4.32
CA LEU A 125 -4.23 -5.23 -4.92
C LEU A 125 -2.79 -5.64 -4.55
N TYR A 126 -2.57 -6.05 -3.31
CA TYR A 126 -1.29 -6.56 -2.82
C TYR A 126 -0.86 -7.80 -3.61
N TYR A 127 -1.76 -8.77 -3.77
CA TYR A 127 -1.52 -9.96 -4.59
C TYR A 127 -1.21 -9.59 -6.05
N LEU A 128 -2.04 -8.74 -6.66
CA LEU A 128 -1.85 -8.29 -8.04
C LEU A 128 -0.48 -7.64 -8.24
N CYS A 129 -0.13 -6.64 -7.43
CA CYS A 129 1.17 -5.97 -7.54
C CYS A 129 2.32 -6.95 -7.30
N GLY A 130 2.19 -7.86 -6.33
CA GLY A 130 3.22 -8.86 -6.03
C GLY A 130 3.54 -9.79 -7.19
N GLN A 131 2.54 -10.18 -7.98
CA GLN A 131 2.71 -11.02 -9.17
C GLN A 131 3.22 -10.24 -10.39
N GLU A 132 2.82 -8.97 -10.53
CA GLU A 132 3.15 -8.17 -11.71
C GLU A 132 4.55 -7.54 -11.64
N ILE A 133 5.08 -7.24 -10.44
CA ILE A 133 6.41 -6.62 -10.31
C ILE A 133 7.52 -7.46 -10.98
N PRO A 134 7.57 -8.80 -10.82
CA PRO A 134 8.55 -9.62 -11.55
C PRO A 134 8.43 -9.58 -13.07
N ILE A 135 7.24 -9.29 -13.61
CA ILE A 135 6.97 -9.16 -15.05
C ILE A 135 7.46 -7.80 -15.57
N TYR A 136 7.39 -6.77 -14.73
CA TYR A 136 7.84 -5.41 -15.02
C TYR A 136 9.00 -4.99 -14.08
N PRO A 137 10.18 -5.64 -14.18
CA PRO A 137 11.29 -5.37 -13.29
C PRO A 137 11.79 -3.93 -13.47
N THR A 138 12.29 -3.36 -12.37
CA THR A 138 12.88 -2.01 -12.37
C THR A 138 14.34 -2.10 -11.96
N ILE A 139 15.22 -1.51 -12.77
CA ILE A 139 16.67 -1.51 -12.54
C ILE A 139 17.13 -0.11 -12.12
N ASP A 140 16.52 0.93 -12.70
CA ASP A 140 16.83 2.31 -12.38
C ASP A 140 15.98 2.83 -11.22
N ILE A 141 16.64 3.29 -10.16
CA ILE A 141 16.00 3.92 -9.00
C ILE A 141 15.35 5.27 -9.32
N SER A 142 15.83 5.95 -10.36
CA SER A 142 15.32 7.25 -10.78
C SER A 142 13.99 7.15 -11.54
N ASP A 143 13.64 5.94 -12.00
CA ASP A 143 12.39 5.67 -12.69
C ASP A 143 11.19 5.73 -11.75
N LYS A 144 10.28 6.65 -12.09
CA LYS A 144 9.05 6.94 -11.37
C LYS A 144 7.81 6.80 -12.25
N THR A 145 7.97 6.52 -13.54
CA THR A 145 6.88 6.61 -14.51
C THR A 145 6.56 5.27 -15.16
N SER A 146 7.52 4.35 -15.25
CA SER A 146 7.26 3.02 -15.82
C SER A 146 6.19 2.25 -15.03
N THR A 147 5.62 1.25 -15.70
CA THR A 147 4.70 0.29 -15.09
C THR A 147 5.27 -0.32 -13.82
N GLY A 148 6.51 -0.82 -13.86
CA GLY A 148 7.19 -1.41 -12.72
C GLY A 148 7.37 -0.42 -11.56
N ALA A 149 7.72 0.83 -11.87
CA ALA A 149 7.85 1.88 -10.86
C ALA A 149 6.51 2.15 -10.17
N VAL A 150 5.42 2.28 -10.93
CA VAL A 150 4.07 2.51 -10.38
C VAL A 150 3.61 1.34 -9.51
N LEU A 151 3.84 0.10 -9.95
CA LEU A 151 3.51 -1.12 -9.18
C LEU A 151 4.28 -1.17 -7.86
N ARG A 152 5.59 -0.89 -7.90
CA ARG A 152 6.48 -0.86 -6.75
C ARG A 152 6.07 0.19 -5.72
N GLU A 153 5.79 1.42 -6.14
CA GLU A 153 5.36 2.46 -5.20
C GLU A 153 4.00 2.10 -4.57
N CYS A 154 3.08 1.56 -5.38
CA CYS A 154 1.76 1.17 -4.88
C CYS A 154 1.85 0.03 -3.85
N ILE A 155 2.66 -1.01 -4.08
CA ILE A 155 2.77 -2.12 -3.12
C ILE A 155 3.41 -1.68 -1.80
N ILE A 156 4.35 -0.73 -1.84
CA ILE A 156 4.95 -0.12 -0.63
C ILE A 156 3.87 0.64 0.14
N ALA A 157 3.05 1.44 -0.54
CA ALA A 157 1.95 2.15 0.11
C ALA A 157 0.92 1.19 0.71
N ILE A 158 0.61 0.06 0.05
CA ILE A 158 -0.25 -0.99 0.59
C ILE A 158 0.37 -1.59 1.85
N LEU A 159 1.65 -1.98 1.81
CA LEU A 159 2.37 -2.53 2.95
C LEU A 159 2.30 -1.59 4.17
N ASN A 160 2.58 -0.31 3.99
CA ASN A 160 2.52 0.67 5.08
C ASN A 160 1.13 0.74 5.74
N VAL A 161 0.06 0.75 4.93
CA VAL A 161 -1.31 0.75 5.46
C VAL A 161 -1.61 -0.58 6.17
N LEU A 162 -1.28 -1.73 5.58
CA LEU A 162 -1.50 -3.03 6.20
C LEU A 162 -0.73 -3.20 7.51
N ILE A 163 0.50 -2.68 7.60
CA ILE A 163 1.31 -2.67 8.82
C ILE A 163 0.60 -1.85 9.91
N ASN A 164 0.10 -0.65 9.59
CA ASN A 164 -0.64 0.15 10.55
C ASN A 164 -1.93 -0.55 11.01
N LEU A 165 -2.66 -1.18 10.10
CA LEU A 165 -3.93 -1.88 10.40
C LEU A 165 -3.73 -3.19 11.16
N THR A 166 -2.55 -3.80 11.09
CA THR A 166 -2.20 -5.03 11.83
C THR A 166 -1.38 -4.74 13.10
N HIS A 167 -1.09 -3.47 13.38
CA HIS A 167 -0.34 -3.10 14.57
C HIS A 167 -1.16 -3.34 15.85
N ARG A 168 -0.46 -3.72 16.92
CA ARG A 168 -1.06 -3.97 18.25
C ARG A 168 -1.29 -2.65 18.99
N PHE A 169 -2.53 -2.31 19.31
CA PHE A 169 -2.81 -1.23 20.28
C PHE A 169 -3.34 -1.77 21.62
N ASN A 170 -3.96 -2.95 21.66
CA ASN A 170 -4.77 -3.35 22.83
C ASN A 170 -4.94 -4.88 23.01
N MET A 171 -3.93 -5.70 22.67
CA MET A 171 -3.98 -7.18 22.73
C MET A 171 -5.06 -7.84 21.87
N GLN A 172 -5.86 -7.07 21.12
CA GLN A 172 -6.81 -7.61 20.15
C GLN A 172 -6.12 -7.69 18.79
N SER A 173 -5.83 -8.91 18.36
CA SER A 173 -5.25 -9.20 17.03
C SER A 173 -6.29 -9.11 15.89
N PHE A 174 -7.31 -8.24 16.02
CA PHE A 174 -8.42 -8.20 15.06
C PHE A 174 -7.94 -7.88 13.65
N GLY A 175 -7.08 -6.87 13.48
CA GLY A 175 -6.49 -6.54 12.19
C GLY A 175 -5.66 -7.68 11.60
N SER A 176 -4.77 -8.27 12.42
CA SER A 176 -3.95 -9.42 12.02
C SER A 176 -4.81 -10.64 11.64
N LYS A 177 -5.88 -10.92 12.37
CA LYS A 177 -6.81 -12.02 12.08
C LYS A 177 -7.61 -11.74 10.80
N SER A 178 -8.11 -10.53 10.63
CA SER A 178 -8.89 -10.12 9.46
C SER A 178 -8.05 -10.21 8.18
N LEU A 179 -6.83 -9.66 8.20
CA LEU A 179 -5.91 -9.74 7.07
C LEU A 179 -5.40 -11.16 6.86
N GLY A 180 -5.01 -11.87 7.92
CA GLY A 180 -4.50 -13.24 7.85
C GLY A 180 -5.51 -14.27 7.32
N SER A 181 -6.81 -13.98 7.46
CA SER A 181 -7.88 -14.79 6.88
C SER A 181 -8.08 -14.57 5.38
N GLN A 182 -7.42 -13.56 4.78
CA GLN A 182 -7.48 -13.35 3.33
C GLN A 182 -6.67 -14.43 2.61
N ASN A 183 -7.26 -14.98 1.55
CA ASN A 183 -6.66 -16.09 0.81
C ASN A 183 -5.29 -15.72 0.23
N GLY A 184 -4.29 -16.55 0.52
CA GLY A 184 -2.94 -16.43 -0.04
C GLY A 184 -2.12 -15.25 0.46
N ILE A 185 -2.56 -14.53 1.51
CA ILE A 185 -1.82 -13.36 2.01
C ILE A 185 -0.42 -13.72 2.53
N VAL A 186 -0.30 -14.88 3.19
CA VAL A 186 0.98 -15.38 3.72
C VAL A 186 1.88 -15.82 2.58
N ASP A 187 1.37 -16.61 1.63
CA ASP A 187 2.13 -17.06 0.47
C ASP A 187 2.61 -15.89 -0.39
N CYS A 188 1.74 -14.90 -0.62
CA CYS A 188 2.08 -13.67 -1.31
C CYS A 188 3.17 -12.89 -0.56
N SER A 189 3.07 -12.77 0.77
CA SER A 189 4.09 -12.10 1.58
C SER A 189 5.43 -12.83 1.55
N LEU A 190 5.44 -14.16 1.55
CA LEU A 190 6.67 -14.93 1.34
C LEU A 190 7.24 -14.72 -0.07
N HIS A 191 6.40 -14.62 -1.09
CA HIS A 191 6.81 -14.26 -2.45
C HIS A 191 7.42 -12.86 -2.53
N LEU A 192 6.79 -11.86 -1.91
CA LEU A 192 7.35 -10.51 -1.80
C LEU A 192 8.68 -10.47 -1.06
N LEU A 193 8.84 -11.30 -0.03
CA LEU A 193 10.05 -11.34 0.77
C LEU A 193 11.22 -12.02 0.02
N LEU A 194 10.92 -13.09 -0.73
CA LEU A 194 11.95 -14.01 -1.23
C LEU A 194 12.19 -13.92 -2.74
N ARG A 195 11.28 -13.32 -3.53
CA ARG A 195 11.38 -13.28 -5.00
C ARG A 195 11.35 -11.87 -5.56
N VAL A 196 10.38 -11.06 -5.13
CA VAL A 196 10.21 -9.69 -5.63
C VAL A 196 11.48 -8.82 -5.52
N PRO A 197 12.36 -8.94 -4.50
CA PRO A 197 13.55 -8.09 -4.41
C PRO A 197 14.50 -8.25 -5.60
N GLU A 198 14.55 -9.41 -6.26
CA GLU A 198 15.37 -9.63 -7.46
C GLU A 198 14.95 -8.74 -8.63
N SER A 199 13.68 -8.31 -8.66
CA SER A 199 13.09 -7.45 -9.69
C SER A 199 13.16 -5.95 -9.37
N LEU A 200 13.84 -5.57 -8.28
CA LEU A 200 13.96 -4.20 -7.79
C LEU A 200 15.41 -3.69 -7.88
N PRO A 201 15.62 -2.35 -7.94
CA PRO A 201 16.92 -1.73 -7.75
C PRO A 201 17.49 -2.10 -6.38
N GLU A 202 18.81 -2.27 -6.29
CA GLU A 202 19.49 -2.79 -5.09
C GLU A 202 19.11 -2.01 -3.83
N GLU A 203 19.01 -0.69 -3.93
CA GLU A 203 18.68 0.22 -2.84
C GLU A 203 17.24 0.05 -2.32
N LYS A 204 16.34 -0.52 -3.14
CA LYS A 204 14.93 -0.75 -2.78
C LYS A 204 14.67 -2.16 -2.26
N ARG A 205 15.61 -3.09 -2.44
CA ARG A 205 15.46 -4.49 -2.01
C ARG A 205 15.29 -4.60 -0.50
N PHE A 206 16.16 -3.94 0.24
CA PHE A 206 16.14 -3.98 1.70
C PHE A 206 14.84 -3.42 2.28
N ASP A 207 14.39 -2.27 1.78
CA ASP A 207 13.13 -1.64 2.21
C ASP A 207 11.94 -2.57 1.99
N MET A 208 11.85 -3.19 0.80
CA MET A 208 10.79 -4.15 0.47
C MET A 208 10.77 -5.34 1.43
N MET A 209 11.94 -5.94 1.67
CA MET A 209 12.09 -7.08 2.56
C MET A 209 11.72 -6.71 4.00
N MET A 210 12.19 -5.55 4.49
CA MET A 210 11.90 -5.10 5.85
C MET A 210 10.40 -4.86 6.05
N LEU A 211 9.74 -4.14 5.15
CA LEU A 211 8.29 -3.89 5.24
C LEU A 211 7.50 -5.21 5.24
N THR A 212 7.87 -6.14 4.36
CA THR A 212 7.22 -7.45 4.27
C THR A 212 7.44 -8.28 5.55
N LEU A 213 8.65 -8.25 6.12
CA LEU A 213 8.94 -8.91 7.40
C LEU A 213 8.15 -8.31 8.56
N ILE A 214 8.03 -6.98 8.62
CA ILE A 214 7.22 -6.30 9.65
C ILE A 214 5.76 -6.75 9.54
N LEU A 215 5.20 -6.81 8.32
CA LEU A 215 3.83 -7.29 8.12
C LEU A 215 3.68 -8.75 8.58
N LEU A 216 4.61 -9.63 8.22
CA LEU A 216 4.58 -11.04 8.65
C LEU A 216 4.65 -11.16 10.18
N ILE A 217 5.52 -10.39 10.84
CA ILE A 217 5.61 -10.33 12.30
C ILE A 217 4.27 -9.90 12.89
N ASN A 218 3.68 -8.80 12.41
CA ASN A 218 2.37 -8.33 12.89
C ASN A 218 1.26 -9.38 12.70
N LEU A 219 1.28 -10.11 11.58
CA LEU A 219 0.29 -11.15 11.29
C LEU A 219 0.38 -12.30 12.31
N VAL A 220 1.59 -12.73 12.69
CA VAL A 220 1.76 -13.94 13.51
C VAL A 220 1.90 -13.67 15.00
N GLU A 221 2.31 -12.48 15.42
CA GLU A 221 2.70 -12.21 16.82
C GLU A 221 1.63 -12.65 17.83
N GLN A 222 0.35 -12.35 17.56
CA GLN A 222 -0.78 -12.64 18.45
C GLN A 222 -1.93 -13.39 17.77
N CYS A 223 -1.65 -14.13 16.68
CA CYS A 223 -2.67 -14.92 15.99
C CYS A 223 -2.16 -16.33 15.71
N ASP A 224 -2.60 -17.30 16.51
CA ASP A 224 -2.17 -18.70 16.37
C ASP A 224 -2.63 -19.34 15.06
N ASP A 225 -3.77 -18.92 14.51
CA ASP A 225 -4.21 -19.34 13.18
C ASP A 225 -3.22 -18.88 12.10
N ASN A 226 -2.78 -17.62 12.15
CA ASN A 226 -1.77 -17.10 11.24
C ASN A 226 -0.41 -17.76 11.45
N LYS A 227 -0.02 -18.10 12.69
CA LYS A 227 1.19 -18.88 12.95
C LYS A 227 1.12 -20.24 12.24
N LYS A 228 -0.01 -20.94 12.34
CA LYS A 228 -0.22 -22.23 11.66
C LYS A 228 -0.16 -22.06 10.14
N LEU A 229 -0.78 -21.01 9.60
CA LEU A 229 -0.71 -20.70 8.17
C LEU A 229 0.75 -20.50 7.74
N LEU A 230 1.53 -19.70 8.48
CA LEU A 230 2.95 -19.48 8.16
C LEU A 230 3.80 -20.75 8.27
N MET A 231 3.59 -21.57 9.30
CA MET A 231 4.33 -22.84 9.46
C MET A 231 4.03 -23.85 8.35
N ASN A 232 2.82 -23.82 7.79
CA ASN A 232 2.41 -24.71 6.71
C ASN A 232 2.67 -24.13 5.30
N ALA A 233 3.00 -22.84 5.22
CA ALA A 233 3.27 -22.18 3.96
C ALA A 233 4.56 -22.72 3.33
N LYS A 234 4.57 -22.83 2.01
CA LYS A 234 5.74 -23.29 1.27
C LYS A 234 6.53 -22.09 0.77
N ALA A 235 7.85 -22.20 0.76
CA ALA A 235 8.68 -21.21 0.12
C ALA A 235 8.30 -21.10 -1.37
N PRO A 236 8.25 -19.89 -1.94
CA PRO A 236 8.00 -19.70 -3.36
C PRO A 236 9.05 -20.48 -4.16
N PRO A 237 8.66 -21.20 -5.23
CA PRO A 237 9.59 -22.00 -6.02
C PRO A 237 10.74 -21.15 -6.55
N CYS A 238 11.94 -21.72 -6.58
CA CYS A 238 13.10 -21.09 -7.21
C CYS A 238 12.97 -21.26 -8.73
N PRO A 239 13.26 -20.23 -9.55
CA PRO A 239 13.33 -20.40 -10.99
C PRO A 239 14.25 -21.55 -11.42
N GLU A 240 15.31 -21.80 -10.62
CA GLU A 240 16.27 -22.88 -10.86
C GLU A 240 15.70 -24.29 -10.62
N ASN A 241 14.63 -24.44 -9.82
CA ASN A 241 14.03 -25.74 -9.50
C ASN A 241 12.96 -26.20 -10.50
N LEU A 242 12.78 -25.49 -11.63
CA LEU A 242 11.85 -25.89 -12.69
C LEU A 242 12.44 -26.92 -13.66
N PHE A 243 13.73 -27.23 -13.52
CA PHE A 243 14.46 -28.17 -14.38
C PHE A 243 15.00 -29.41 -13.65
N ASP A 244 14.64 -29.60 -12.38
CA ASP A 244 14.95 -30.79 -11.59
C ASP A 244 13.69 -31.66 -11.32
#